data_AF-A0A8S8XQW8-F1
#
_entry.id   AF-A0A8S8XQW8-F1
#
_cell.length_a   1.000
_cell.length_b   1.000
_cell.length_c   1.000
_cell.angle_alpha   90.00
_cell.angle_beta   90.00
_cell.angle_gamma   90.00
#
_symmetry.space_group_name_H-M   'P 1'
#
loop_
_entity.id
_entity.type
_entity.pdbx_description
1 polymer ?
#
loop_
_entity_poly.entity_id
_entity_poly.type
_entity_poly.pdbx_seq_one_letter_code
_entity_poly.pdbx_strand_id
1 'polypeptide(L)'
;MKKWAMRQYWRIQQSQAMISLGFWTATITLLVWPYVSWRFNSDETLLFIPMTYVGLFSIAILVLGIVLIAGFSYDVTFGLWRDHITVNQRGTHSRPTS
;
A
#
# COMPACT_ATOMS: atom_id res chain seq x y z
N MET A 1 3.51 -19.02 26.26
CA MET A 1 2.32 -18.65 25.46
C MET A 1 2.26 -17.14 25.14
N LYS A 2 2.26 -16.22 26.13
CA LYS A 2 2.25 -14.75 25.91
C LYS A 2 3.29 -14.19 24.91
N LYS A 3 4.54 -14.64 24.96
CA LYS A 3 5.61 -14.18 24.04
C LYS A 3 5.35 -14.57 22.57
N TRP A 4 4.63 -15.66 22.33
CA TRP A 4 4.30 -16.11 20.97
C TRP A 4 3.13 -15.28 20.40
N ALA A 5 2.12 -15.00 21.24
CA ALA A 5 1.02 -14.10 20.90
C ALA A 5 1.50 -12.67 20.56
N MET A 6 2.46 -12.11 21.31
CA MET A 6 3.03 -10.78 21.00
C MET A 6 3.75 -10.75 19.64
N ARG A 7 4.45 -11.84 19.29
CA ARG A 7 5.12 -11.94 17.99
C ARG A 7 4.14 -12.09 16.83
N GLN A 8 3.02 -12.78 17.04
CA GLN A 8 1.94 -12.81 16.05
C GLN A 8 1.22 -11.48 15.92
N TYR A 9 0.93 -10.83 17.05
CA TYR A 9 0.31 -9.50 17.07
C TYR A 9 1.13 -8.49 16.28
N TRP A 10 2.45 -8.49 16.46
CA TRP A 10 3.38 -7.68 15.67
C TRP A 10 3.27 -7.91 14.15
N ARG A 11 3.11 -9.17 13.71
CA ARG A 11 2.98 -9.51 12.28
C ARG A 11 1.63 -9.09 11.70
N ILE A 12 0.56 -9.27 12.47
CA ILE A 12 -0.81 -8.93 12.09
C ILE A 12 -1.02 -7.42 12.10
N GLN A 13 -0.42 -6.71 13.05
CA GLN A 13 -0.51 -5.25 13.14
C GLN A 13 0.15 -4.57 11.94
N GLN A 14 1.23 -5.17 11.44
CA GLN A 14 1.92 -4.67 10.26
C GLN A 14 1.11 -4.88 8.97
N SER A 15 0.46 -6.03 8.80
CA SER A 15 -0.42 -6.26 7.65
C SER A 15 -1.73 -5.49 7.75
N GLN A 16 -2.26 -5.25 8.96
CA GLN A 16 -3.47 -4.45 9.18
C GLN A 16 -3.32 -3.04 8.63
N ALA A 17 -2.17 -2.39 8.83
CA ALA A 17 -1.92 -1.05 8.30
C ALA A 17 -1.92 -1.04 6.77
N MET A 18 -1.30 -2.04 6.13
CA MET A 18 -1.29 -2.16 4.67
C MET A 18 -2.69 -2.43 4.09
N ILE A 19 -3.43 -3.35 4.71
CA ILE A 19 -4.78 -3.71 4.29
C ILE A 19 -5.72 -2.50 4.47
N SER A 20 -5.58 -1.76 5.58
CA SER A 20 -6.35 -0.54 5.83
C SER A 20 -6.04 0.53 4.78
N LEU A 21 -4.76 0.78 4.45
CA LEU A 21 -4.37 1.74 3.41
C LEU A 21 -4.94 1.39 2.04
N GLY A 22 -4.85 0.12 1.63
CA GLY A 22 -5.45 -0.34 0.36
C GLY A 22 -6.97 -0.19 0.36
N PHE A 23 -7.63 -0.55 1.47
CA PHE A 23 -9.07 -0.42 1.64
C PHE A 23 -9.54 1.03 1.57
N TRP A 24 -8.87 1.95 2.28
CA TRP A 24 -9.18 3.37 2.25
C TRP A 24 -8.95 3.98 0.87
N THR A 25 -7.93 3.55 0.16
CA THR A 25 -7.66 4.00 -1.22
C THR A 25 -8.76 3.53 -2.19
N ALA A 26 -9.17 2.26 -2.11
CA ALA A 26 -10.29 1.74 -2.88
C ALA A 26 -11.60 2.45 -2.54
N THR A 27 -11.81 2.74 -1.26
CA THR A 27 -13.01 3.46 -0.76
C THR A 27 -13.05 4.89 -1.31
N ILE A 28 -11.94 5.63 -1.23
CA ILE A 28 -11.86 6.98 -1.80
C ILE A 28 -12.08 6.94 -3.32
N THR A 29 -11.54 5.96 -4.02
CA THR A 29 -11.73 5.79 -5.47
C THR A 29 -13.20 5.62 -5.82
N LEU A 30 -13.87 4.70 -5.12
CA LEU A 30 -15.29 4.42 -5.33
C LEU A 30 -16.15 5.63 -4.97
N LEU A 31 -15.76 6.37 -3.93
CA LEU A 31 -16.43 7.59 -3.50
C LEU A 31 -16.24 8.74 -4.49
N VAL A 32 -15.04 8.90 -5.06
CA VAL A 32 -14.71 9.94 -6.04
C VAL A 32 -15.42 9.71 -7.37
N TRP A 33 -15.68 8.47 -7.77
CA TRP A 33 -16.32 8.14 -9.05
C TRP A 33 -17.65 8.88 -9.30
N PRO A 34 -18.67 8.84 -8.43
CA PRO A 34 -19.90 9.61 -8.63
C PRO A 34 -19.69 11.13 -8.60
N TYR A 35 -18.63 11.63 -7.96
CA TYR A 35 -18.26 13.05 -7.97
C TYR A 35 -17.50 13.48 -9.23
N VAL A 36 -17.01 12.54 -10.03
CA VAL A 36 -16.28 12.82 -11.28
C VAL A 36 -17.09 12.37 -12.49
N SER A 37 -18.07 11.47 -12.33
CA SER A 37 -18.94 10.98 -13.40
C SER A 37 -19.72 12.10 -14.09
N TRP A 38 -20.07 13.18 -13.37
CA TRP A 38 -20.72 14.36 -13.96
C TRP A 38 -19.82 15.12 -14.94
N ARG A 39 -18.50 14.96 -14.83
CA ARG A 39 -17.54 15.65 -15.71
C ARG A 39 -17.35 14.92 -17.04
N PHE A 40 -17.67 13.63 -17.09
CA PHE A 40 -17.58 12.81 -18.28
C PHE A 40 -18.94 12.77 -18.98
N ASN A 41 -19.07 13.51 -20.07
CA ASN A 41 -20.24 13.38 -20.94
C ASN A 41 -20.09 12.11 -21.78
N SER A 42 -21.02 11.16 -21.64
CA SER A 42 -21.02 9.88 -22.35
C SER A 42 -21.12 10.04 -23.87
N ASP A 43 -21.58 11.20 -24.35
CA ASP A 43 -21.68 11.53 -25.77
C ASP A 43 -20.31 11.79 -26.42
N GLU A 44 -19.28 12.12 -25.62
CA GLU A 44 -17.93 12.28 -26.14
C GLU A 44 -17.24 10.93 -26.22
N THR A 45 -16.92 10.52 -27.45
CA THR A 45 -16.22 9.28 -27.75
C THR A 45 -14.81 9.61 -28.21
N LEU A 46 -13.82 9.00 -27.57
CA LEU A 46 -12.41 9.12 -27.96
C LEU A 46 -12.01 7.75 -28.50
N LEU A 47 -11.63 7.67 -29.79
CA LEU A 47 -11.31 6.40 -30.47
C LEU A 47 -12.45 5.36 -30.39
N PHE A 48 -13.70 5.77 -30.68
CA PHE A 48 -14.90 4.90 -30.63
C PHE A 48 -15.25 4.33 -29.24
N ILE A 49 -14.51 4.69 -28.19
CA ILE A 49 -14.79 4.29 -26.82
C ILE A 49 -15.36 5.51 -26.07
N PRO A 50 -16.49 5.36 -25.36
CA PRO A 50 -17.03 6.45 -24.54
C PRO A 50 -15.99 6.92 -23.52
N MET A 51 -15.81 8.23 -23.40
CA MET A 51 -14.82 8.86 -22.52
C MET A 51 -14.94 8.37 -21.07
N THR A 52 -16.15 7.99 -20.65
CA THR A 52 -16.46 7.38 -19.36
C THR A 52 -15.63 6.12 -19.07
N TYR A 53 -15.46 5.23 -20.05
CA TYR A 53 -14.66 4.00 -19.86
C TYR A 53 -13.17 4.30 -19.78
N VAL A 54 -12.70 5.29 -20.53
CA VAL A 54 -11.30 5.78 -20.46
C VAL A 54 -11.03 6.42 -19.10
N GLY A 55 -11.98 7.20 -18.57
CA GLY A 55 -11.93 7.75 -17.21
C GLY A 55 -11.86 6.65 -16.15
N LEU A 56 -12.72 5.64 -16.24
CA LEU A 56 -12.72 4.49 -15.33
C LEU A 56 -11.40 3.72 -15.37
N PHE A 57 -10.87 3.47 -16.58
CA PHE A 57 -9.62 2.75 -16.78
C PHE A 57 -8.41 3.52 -16.25
N SER A 58 -8.35 4.84 -16.47
CA SER A 58 -7.26 5.67 -15.96
C SER A 58 -7.25 5.72 -14.43
N ILE A 59 -8.40 5.84 -13.79
CA ILE A 59 -8.53 5.77 -12.32
C ILE A 59 -8.12 4.39 -11.81
N ALA A 60 -8.55 3.31 -12.47
CA ALA A 60 -8.16 1.95 -12.10
C ALA A 60 -6.64 1.74 -12.15
N ILE A 61 -5.97 2.24 -13.19
CA ILE A 61 -4.50 2.22 -13.30
C ILE A 61 -3.85 3.06 -12.20
N LEU A 62 -4.37 4.24 -11.92
CA LEU A 62 -3.82 5.15 -10.90
C LEU A 62 -3.85 4.48 -9.52
N VAL A 63 -4.96 3.85 -9.18
CA VAL A 63 -5.13 3.12 -7.91
C VAL A 63 -4.23 1.90 -7.84
N LEU A 64 -4.15 1.11 -8.92
CA LEU A 64 -3.20 -0.01 -9.01
C LEU A 64 -1.75 0.46 -8.84
N GLY A 65 -1.39 1.59 -9.44
CA GLY A 65 -0.08 2.22 -9.29
C GLY A 65 0.21 2.61 -7.85
N ILE A 66 -0.73 3.26 -7.16
CA ILE A 66 -0.59 3.61 -5.73
C ILE A 66 -0.41 2.35 -4.87
N VAL A 67 -1.19 1.30 -5.12
CA VAL A 67 -1.07 0.03 -4.38
C VAL A 67 0.29 -0.62 -4.61
N LEU A 68 0.77 -0.66 -5.85
CA LEU A 68 2.09 -1.21 -6.16
C LEU A 68 3.22 -0.38 -5.53
N ILE A 69 3.13 0.96 -5.54
CA ILE A 69 4.10 1.85 -4.91
C ILE A 69 4.06 1.71 -3.37
N ALA A 70 2.89 1.59 -2.77
CA ALA A 70 2.75 1.36 -1.34
C ALA A 70 3.29 -0.02 -0.93
N GLY A 71 3.02 -1.06 -1.73
CA GLY A 71 3.60 -2.39 -1.58
C GLY A 71 5.12 -2.38 -1.67
N PHE A 72 5.66 -1.69 -2.68
CA PHE A 72 7.09 -1.52 -2.88
C PHE A 72 7.76 -0.74 -1.74
N SER A 73 7.16 0.38 -1.33
CA SER A 73 7.69 1.21 -0.23
C SER A 73 7.74 0.44 1.09
N TYR A 74 6.75 -0.43 1.31
CA TYR A 74 6.74 -1.33 2.45
C TYR A 74 7.87 -2.37 2.38
N ASP A 75 8.07 -3.02 1.23
CA ASP A 75 9.16 -3.99 1.04
C ASP A 75 10.54 -3.35 1.28
N VAL A 76 10.75 -2.13 0.79
CA VAL A 76 12.00 -1.36 0.99
C VAL A 76 12.19 -1.00 2.46
N THR A 77 11.15 -0.47 3.12
CA THR A 77 11.20 -0.09 4.54
C THR A 77 11.49 -1.30 5.42
N PHE A 78 10.90 -2.46 5.10
CA PHE A 78 11.12 -3.69 5.84
C PHE A 78 12.49 -4.33 5.57
N GLY A 79 13.02 -4.16 4.36
CA GLY A 79 14.40 -4.51 4.00
C GLY A 79 15.41 -3.72 4.85
N LEU A 80 15.31 -2.39 4.86
CA LEU A 80 16.19 -1.53 5.66
C LEU A 80 16.08 -1.80 7.16
N TRP A 81 14.86 -2.04 7.65
CA TRP A 81 14.63 -2.35 9.06
C TRP A 81 15.30 -3.68 9.46
N ARG A 82 15.25 -4.69 8.58
CA ARG A 82 15.94 -5.97 8.78
C ARG A 82 17.46 -5.80 8.81
N ASP A 83 18.00 -4.96 7.94
CA ASP A 83 19.43 -4.63 7.93
C ASP A 83 19.85 -3.93 9.22
N HIS A 84 19.05 -2.97 9.70
CA HIS A 84 19.26 -2.28 10.97
C HIS A 84 19.28 -3.23 12.17
N ILE A 85 18.33 -4.17 12.28
CA ILE A 85 18.30 -5.15 13.39
C ILE A 85 19.50 -6.10 13.32
N THR A 86 19.91 -6.49 12.11
CA THR A 86 21.05 -7.39 11.90
C THR A 86 22.38 -6.73 12.28
N VAL A 87 22.56 -5.44 11.95
CA VAL A 87 23.72 -4.65 12.37
C VAL A 87 23.75 -4.50 13.89
N ASN A 88 22.61 -4.17 14.51
CA ASN A 88 22.54 -3.96 15.96
C ASN A 88 22.82 -5.25 16.76
N GLN A 89 22.47 -6.43 16.24
CA GLN A 89 22.78 -7.72 16.87
C GLN A 89 24.26 -8.12 16.77
N ARG A 90 24.95 -7.75 15.68
CA ARG A 90 26.38 -8.04 15.53
C ARG A 90 27.27 -7.15 16.41
N GLY A 91 26.85 -5.91 16.69
CA GLY A 91 27.59 -4.99 17.56
C GLY A 91 27.56 -5.33 19.06
N THR A 92 26.56 -6.08 19.52
CA THR A 92 26.44 -6.45 20.95
C THR A 92 27.27 -7.67 21.34
N HIS A 93 27.71 -8.48 20.38
CA HIS A 93 28.54 -9.66 20.66
C HIS A 93 30.05 -9.36 20.71
N SER A 94 30.47 -8.14 20.36
CA SER A 94 31.86 -7.69 20.35
C SER A 94 32.25 -6.82 21.55
N ARG A 95 31.42 -6.72 22.60
CA ARG A 95 31.84 -6.14 23.88
C ARG A 95 32.33 -7.27 24.80
N PRO A 96 33.65 -7.48 24.96
CA PRO A 96 34.15 -8.27 26.07
C PRO A 96 33.72 -7.54 27.35
N THR A 97 33.00 -8.28 28.20
CA THR A 97 32.88 -7.95 29.61
C THR A 97 34.29 -7.88 30.18
N SER A 98 34.74 -6.68 30.52
CA SER A 98 35.88 -6.44 31.37
C SER A 98 35.46 -5.56 32.53
#